data_AF-A0A3P7K6Z9-F1
#
_entry.id   AF-A0A3P7K6Z9-F1
#
_cell.length_a   1.000
_cell.length_b   1.000
_cell.length_c   1.000
_cell.angle_alpha   90.00
_cell.angle_beta   90.00
_cell.angle_gamma   90.00
#
_symmetry.space_group_name_H-M   'P 1'
#
loop_
_entity.id
_entity.type
_entity.pdbx_description
1 polymer ?
#
loop_
_entity_poly.entity_id
_entity_poly.type
_entity_poly.pdbx_seq_one_letter_code
_entity_poly.pdbx_strand_id
1 'polypeptide(L)'
;MDDQMMEEQKLVEKALLGEIEGLHLQQRMKQEDIHREELISTIMKFRKKVGEQNEEIQDLKDQVLRYQEELTGQKSEENNIASIVSQMQVNVNRTFAESVERQVSAVEVEYARKQMGYLRQFLPDNFTKAGGDNDAVILNVLFPRLSAKAKLLTKLMAERFPGVPGGTRREHVTKSHKAEQWAHSARIAHIMSALVAVCGQFESALGNISLEDLSRLAQLQPEMTSQERVIDGYLELLRQARLDAETSLENMDKVVTYFQNVLSVNVSADSYNTCAWVQSVYQQIMTGITWCKVNMQRLSYYLKPGQEECDFADFVRTFGNELAQCEQLAIKGGKAVPTDKQLKLTPQASDDIQSALLLLHKIASILNETCGIASVQININPGESASF
;
A
#
# COMPACT_ATOMS: atom_id res chain seq x y z
N MET A 1 35.44 13.86 -79.70
CA MET A 1 36.11 13.90 -78.39
C MET A 1 35.41 14.90 -77.48
N ASP A 2 35.13 16.11 -77.97
CA ASP A 2 34.38 17.13 -77.22
C ASP A 2 32.91 16.76 -76.94
N ASP A 3 32.19 16.15 -77.89
CA ASP A 3 30.80 15.71 -77.65
C ASP A 3 30.69 14.61 -76.57
N GLN A 4 31.66 13.68 -76.53
CA GLN A 4 31.72 12.64 -75.50
C GLN A 4 32.01 13.21 -74.12
N MET A 5 32.93 14.18 -73.99
CA MET A 5 33.17 14.87 -72.72
C MET A 5 31.96 15.68 -72.26
N MET A 6 31.23 16.31 -73.19
CA MET A 6 30.04 17.08 -72.86
C MET A 6 28.90 16.19 -72.37
N GLU A 7 28.74 15.00 -72.96
CA GLU A 7 27.75 14.03 -72.53
C GLU A 7 28.09 13.40 -71.18
N GLU A 8 29.37 13.13 -70.93
CA GLU A 8 29.88 12.68 -69.63
C GLU A 8 29.68 13.75 -68.55
N GLN A 9 29.95 15.02 -68.85
CA GLN A 9 29.64 16.15 -67.96
C GLN A 9 28.16 16.24 -67.60
N LYS A 10 27.26 16.10 -68.57
CA LYS A 10 25.81 16.11 -68.33
C LYS A 10 25.37 14.94 -67.45
N LEU A 11 25.97 13.77 -67.62
CA LEU A 11 25.68 12.59 -66.78
C LEU A 11 26.15 12.80 -65.34
N VAL A 12 27.33 13.39 -65.15
CA VAL A 12 27.86 13.74 -63.82
C VAL A 12 27.01 14.82 -63.16
N GLU A 13 26.63 15.88 -63.88
CA GLU A 13 25.75 16.94 -63.37
C GLU A 13 24.39 16.38 -62.93
N LYS A 14 23.80 15.50 -63.75
CA LYS A 14 22.53 14.83 -63.41
C LYS A 14 22.67 13.92 -62.19
N ALA A 15 23.79 13.22 -62.04
CA ALA A 15 24.06 12.39 -60.87
C ALA A 15 24.21 13.24 -59.59
N LEU A 16 24.96 14.35 -59.67
CA LEU A 16 25.13 15.29 -58.56
C LEU A 16 23.82 15.96 -58.15
N LEU A 17 22.97 16.34 -59.11
CA LEU A 17 21.63 16.87 -58.82
C LEU A 17 20.75 15.82 -58.10
N GLY A 18 20.79 14.55 -58.52
CA GLY A 18 20.09 13.47 -57.85
C GLY A 18 20.60 13.22 -56.42
N GLU A 19 21.91 13.34 -56.18
CA GLU A 19 22.50 13.24 -54.85
C GLU A 19 22.08 14.41 -53.94
N ILE A 20 22.07 15.64 -54.47
CA ILE A 20 21.59 16.84 -53.76
C ILE A 20 20.10 16.71 -53.39
N GLU A 21 19.26 16.25 -54.31
CA GLU A 21 17.84 15.99 -54.04
C GLU A 21 17.64 14.93 -52.96
N GLY A 22 18.44 13.85 -52.99
CA GLY A 22 18.45 12.81 -51.96
C GLY A 22 18.84 13.35 -50.58
N LEU A 23 19.90 14.17 -50.51
CA LEU A 23 20.34 14.82 -49.27
C LEU A 23 19.28 15.81 -48.72
N HIS A 24 18.65 16.60 -49.59
CA HIS A 24 17.56 17.50 -49.19
C HIS A 24 16.33 16.76 -48.68
N LEU A 25 15.98 15.62 -49.28
CA LEU A 25 14.89 14.78 -48.79
C LEU A 25 15.24 14.18 -47.42
N GLN A 26 16.46 13.67 -47.25
CA GLN A 26 16.93 13.13 -45.98
C GLN A 26 16.98 14.18 -44.87
N GLN A 27 17.38 15.42 -45.19
CA GLN A 27 17.38 16.53 -44.24
C GLN A 27 15.95 16.93 -43.83
N ARG A 28 15.00 16.96 -44.78
CA ARG A 28 13.58 17.21 -44.47
C ARG A 28 13.00 16.12 -43.58
N MET A 29 13.25 14.85 -43.89
CA MET A 29 12.79 13.73 -43.06
C MET A 29 13.34 13.84 -41.63
N LYS A 30 14.64 14.15 -41.47
CA LYS A 30 15.24 14.37 -40.14
C LYS A 30 14.59 15.54 -39.40
N GLN A 31 14.27 16.64 -40.09
CA GLN A 31 13.58 17.79 -39.47
C GLN A 31 12.15 17.43 -39.05
N GLU A 32 11.42 16.66 -39.85
CA GLU A 32 10.08 16.18 -39.49
C GLU A 32 10.11 15.20 -38.32
N ASP A 33 11.10 14.31 -38.25
CA ASP A 33 11.27 13.38 -37.12
C ASP A 33 11.59 14.14 -35.82
N ILE A 34 12.51 15.12 -35.86
CA ILE A 34 12.79 16.00 -34.71
C ILE A 34 11.52 16.75 -34.28
N HIS A 35 10.78 17.33 -35.23
CA HIS A 35 9.55 18.05 -34.92
C HIS A 35 8.48 17.11 -34.32
N ARG A 36 8.37 15.88 -34.83
CA ARG A 36 7.47 14.85 -34.27
C ARG A 36 7.85 14.54 -32.83
N GLU A 37 9.13 14.35 -32.53
CA GLU A 37 9.62 14.09 -31.16
C GLU A 37 9.32 15.28 -30.22
N GLU A 38 9.50 16.52 -30.68
CA GLU A 38 9.16 17.73 -29.92
C GLU A 38 7.65 17.83 -29.63
N LEU A 39 6.80 17.51 -30.62
CA LEU A 39 5.35 17.46 -30.45
C LEU A 39 4.94 16.38 -29.45
N ILE A 40 5.52 15.17 -29.54
CA ILE A 40 5.27 14.09 -28.58
C ILE A 40 5.67 14.53 -27.17
N SER A 41 6.86 15.11 -27.00
CA SER A 41 7.32 15.64 -25.71
C SER A 41 6.37 16.71 -25.16
N THR A 42 5.89 17.60 -26.02
CA THR A 42 4.94 18.67 -25.66
C THR A 42 3.60 18.10 -25.23
N ILE A 43 3.05 17.15 -25.98
CA ILE A 43 1.81 16.44 -25.62
C ILE A 43 1.96 15.75 -24.26
N MET A 44 3.08 15.08 -24.00
CA MET A 44 3.34 14.45 -22.70
C MET A 44 3.36 15.46 -21.55
N LYS A 45 3.99 16.63 -21.73
CA LYS A 45 3.99 17.72 -20.73
C LYS A 45 2.58 18.25 -20.47
N PHE A 46 1.78 18.47 -21.52
CA PHE A 46 0.38 18.89 -21.36
C PHE A 46 -0.47 17.86 -20.63
N ARG A 47 -0.34 16.56 -20.98
CA ARG A 47 -1.04 15.47 -20.29
C ARG A 47 -0.69 15.42 -18.81
N LYS A 48 0.60 15.51 -18.47
CA LYS A 48 1.06 15.61 -17.08
C LYS A 48 0.42 16.80 -16.37
N LYS A 49 0.43 17.98 -17.00
CA LYS A 49 -0.12 19.19 -16.39
C LYS A 49 -1.63 19.11 -16.15
N VAL A 50 -2.37 18.53 -17.10
CA VAL A 50 -3.81 18.27 -16.95
C VAL A 50 -4.07 17.28 -15.81
N GLY A 51 -3.24 16.24 -15.66
CA GLY A 51 -3.28 15.32 -14.53
C GLY A 51 -3.13 16.05 -13.18
N GLU A 52 -2.06 16.83 -13.03
CA GLU A 52 -1.81 17.65 -11.82
C GLU A 52 -3.00 18.57 -11.49
N GLN A 53 -3.56 19.25 -12.50
CA GLN A 53 -4.70 20.13 -12.30
C GLN A 53 -5.97 19.38 -11.92
N ASN A 54 -6.21 18.19 -12.49
CA ASN A 54 -7.36 17.38 -12.12
C ASN A 54 -7.24 16.86 -10.68
N GLU A 55 -6.04 16.51 -10.23
CA GLU A 55 -5.79 16.16 -8.82
C GLU A 55 -6.11 17.33 -7.90
N GLU A 56 -5.60 18.54 -8.20
CA GLU A 56 -5.86 19.74 -7.41
C GLU A 56 -7.36 20.08 -7.37
N ILE A 57 -8.05 19.98 -8.51
CA ILE A 57 -9.51 20.17 -8.59
C ILE A 57 -10.24 19.13 -7.72
N GLN A 58 -9.78 17.88 -7.72
CA GLN A 58 -10.42 16.84 -6.93
C GLN A 58 -10.19 17.05 -5.43
N ASP A 59 -8.97 17.44 -5.03
CA ASP A 59 -8.66 17.79 -3.65
C ASP A 59 -9.56 18.93 -3.13
N LEU A 60 -9.74 19.99 -3.92
CA LEU A 60 -10.61 21.09 -3.56
C LEU A 60 -12.08 20.64 -3.45
N LYS A 61 -12.57 19.78 -4.35
CA LYS A 61 -13.93 19.23 -4.26
C LYS A 61 -14.12 18.39 -3.01
N ASP A 62 -13.16 17.52 -2.69
CA ASP A 62 -13.20 16.67 -1.51
C ASP A 62 -13.16 17.51 -0.23
N GLN A 63 -12.36 18.56 -0.22
CA GLN A 63 -12.31 19.53 0.88
C GLN A 63 -13.64 20.26 1.06
N VAL A 64 -14.27 20.71 -0.04
CA VAL A 64 -15.61 21.34 0.01
C VAL A 64 -16.65 20.38 0.59
N LEU A 65 -16.62 19.10 0.22
CA LEU A 65 -17.54 18.10 0.78
C LEU A 65 -17.35 17.89 2.28
N ARG A 66 -16.09 17.84 2.75
CA ARG A 66 -15.78 17.76 4.18
C ARG A 66 -16.30 18.98 4.93
N TYR A 67 -16.05 20.19 4.41
CA TYR A 67 -16.57 21.41 5.01
C TYR A 67 -18.10 21.46 5.00
N GLN A 68 -18.76 20.97 3.95
CA GLN A 68 -20.21 20.88 3.92
C GLN A 68 -20.74 19.93 4.99
N GLU A 69 -20.13 18.75 5.15
CA GLU A 69 -20.51 17.80 6.20
C GLU A 69 -20.30 18.40 7.60
N GLU A 70 -19.15 19.03 7.84
CA GLU A 70 -18.85 19.77 9.08
C GLU A 70 -19.87 20.89 9.33
N LEU A 71 -20.22 21.71 8.34
CA LEU A 71 -21.22 22.79 8.45
C LEU A 71 -22.63 22.24 8.70
N THR A 72 -23.00 21.12 8.09
CA THR A 72 -24.29 20.47 8.36
C THR A 72 -24.35 19.88 9.76
N GLY A 73 -23.21 19.42 10.30
CA GLY A 73 -23.06 19.00 11.69
C GLY A 73 -22.97 20.18 12.68
N GLN A 74 -22.44 21.32 12.24
CA GLN A 74 -22.24 22.56 13.00
C GLN A 74 -23.28 23.64 12.65
N LYS A 75 -24.57 23.28 12.57
CA LYS A 75 -25.66 24.28 12.50
C LYS A 75 -25.83 25.14 13.78
N SER A 76 -24.78 25.27 14.59
CA SER A 76 -24.67 26.21 15.69
C SER A 76 -23.21 26.64 15.84
N GLU A 77 -22.80 27.68 15.11
CA GLU A 77 -22.03 28.84 15.59
C GLU A 77 -21.42 29.61 14.41
N GLU A 78 -21.86 30.85 14.26
CA GLU A 78 -21.31 31.82 13.31
C GLU A 78 -19.93 32.29 13.78
N ASN A 79 -18.87 32.09 12.97
CA ASN A 79 -17.77 33.04 12.73
C ASN A 79 -16.64 32.43 11.87
N ASN A 80 -16.78 32.49 10.54
CA ASN A 80 -15.92 31.78 9.58
C ASN A 80 -14.50 32.33 9.33
N ILE A 81 -14.13 33.53 9.83
CA ILE A 81 -12.77 34.08 9.64
C ILE A 81 -11.95 33.97 10.93
N ALA A 82 -12.58 34.22 12.10
CA ALA A 82 -11.97 33.95 13.39
C ALA A 82 -11.70 32.45 13.60
N SER A 83 -12.55 31.58 13.04
CA SER A 83 -12.35 30.12 13.10
C SER A 83 -11.11 29.66 12.35
N ILE A 84 -10.80 30.20 11.16
CA ILE A 84 -9.62 29.79 10.37
C ILE A 84 -8.32 30.22 11.06
N VAL A 85 -8.25 31.46 11.54
CA VAL A 85 -7.09 31.95 12.30
C VAL A 85 -6.93 31.16 13.60
N SER A 86 -8.04 30.86 14.29
CA SER A 86 -8.06 30.00 15.47
C SER A 86 -7.59 28.58 15.16
N GLN A 87 -8.05 27.97 14.06
CA GLN A 87 -7.62 26.64 13.62
C GLN A 87 -6.14 26.60 13.24
N MET A 88 -5.62 27.63 12.55
CA MET A 88 -4.18 27.76 12.30
C MET A 88 -3.41 27.88 13.61
N GLN A 89 -3.86 28.72 14.55
CA GLN A 89 -3.22 28.87 15.85
C GLN A 89 -3.25 27.56 16.68
N VAL A 90 -4.38 26.84 16.65
CA VAL A 90 -4.54 25.52 17.28
C VAL A 90 -3.59 24.50 16.65
N ASN A 91 -3.47 24.49 15.32
CA ASN A 91 -2.54 23.61 14.62
C ASN A 91 -1.09 23.93 14.98
N VAL A 92 -0.70 25.21 15.00
CA VAL A 92 0.65 25.63 15.40
C VAL A 92 0.93 25.22 16.85
N ASN A 93 0.00 25.49 17.76
CA ASN A 93 0.14 25.11 19.17
C ASN A 93 0.23 23.59 19.34
N ARG A 94 -0.57 22.81 18.59
CA ARG A 94 -0.52 21.35 18.57
C ARG A 94 0.83 20.85 18.08
N THR A 95 1.33 21.36 16.95
CA THR A 95 2.64 20.98 16.42
C THR A 95 3.77 21.33 17.39
N PHE A 96 3.69 22.47 18.06
CA PHE A 96 4.67 22.82 19.10
C PHE A 96 4.58 21.86 20.30
N ALA A 97 3.38 21.54 20.78
CA ALA A 97 3.18 20.57 21.86
C ALA A 97 3.72 19.18 21.50
N GLU A 98 3.41 18.66 20.31
CA GLU A 98 3.96 17.40 19.80
C GLU A 98 5.49 17.43 19.65
N SER A 99 6.06 18.59 19.33
CA SER A 99 7.51 18.78 19.28
C SER A 99 8.16 18.74 20.66
N VAL A 100 7.53 19.40 21.65
CA VAL A 100 7.98 19.35 23.06
C VAL A 100 7.89 17.93 23.58
N GLU A 101 6.75 17.26 23.38
CA GLU A 101 6.55 15.86 23.80
C GLU A 101 7.60 14.94 23.16
N ARG A 102 7.83 15.06 21.85
CA ARG A 102 8.88 14.30 21.16
C ARG A 102 10.26 14.53 21.75
N GLN A 103 10.62 15.78 22.08
CA GLN A 103 11.91 16.10 22.69
C GLN A 103 12.05 15.52 24.10
N VAL A 104 11.00 15.60 24.91
CA VAL A 104 10.96 14.97 26.25
C VAL A 104 11.12 13.46 26.13
N SER A 105 10.33 12.80 25.26
CA SER A 105 10.45 11.36 25.02
C SER A 105 11.83 10.97 24.48
N ALA A 106 12.47 11.80 23.65
CA ALA A 106 13.82 11.54 23.17
C ALA A 106 14.84 11.49 24.32
N VAL A 107 14.74 12.40 25.29
CA VAL A 107 15.57 12.40 26.50
C VAL A 107 15.27 11.16 27.34
N GLU A 108 14.00 10.83 27.58
CA GLU A 108 13.62 9.64 28.35
C GLU A 108 14.15 8.35 27.70
N VAL A 109 14.04 8.22 26.37
CA VAL A 109 14.58 7.07 25.62
C VAL A 109 16.10 7.01 25.71
N GLU A 110 16.80 8.15 25.66
CA GLU A 110 18.27 8.18 25.83
C GLU A 110 18.68 7.64 27.21
N TYR A 111 18.05 8.12 28.28
CA TYR A 111 18.40 7.71 29.64
C TYR A 111 17.93 6.27 29.96
N ALA A 112 16.81 5.81 29.40
CA ALA A 112 16.41 4.42 29.47
C ALA A 112 17.43 3.48 28.77
N ARG A 113 17.98 3.90 27.62
CA ARG A 113 19.06 3.16 26.94
C ARG A 113 20.33 3.11 27.76
N LYS A 114 20.72 4.21 28.43
CA LYS A 114 21.87 4.23 29.35
C LYS A 114 21.65 3.28 30.53
N GLN A 115 20.48 3.31 31.16
CA GLN A 115 20.12 2.40 32.24
C GLN A 115 20.18 0.94 31.80
N MET A 116 19.62 0.60 30.64
CA MET A 116 19.72 -0.74 30.04
C MET A 116 21.19 -1.14 29.82
N GLY A 117 22.02 -0.20 29.36
CA GLY A 117 23.46 -0.39 29.20
C GLY A 117 24.16 -0.73 30.52
N TYR A 118 23.81 -0.07 31.61
CA TYR A 118 24.33 -0.39 32.94
C TYR A 118 23.86 -1.76 33.42
N LEU A 119 22.57 -2.09 33.26
CA LEU A 119 22.03 -3.39 33.63
C LEU A 119 22.72 -4.54 32.88
N ARG A 120 23.04 -4.35 31.60
CA ARG A 120 23.79 -5.33 30.79
C ARG A 120 25.17 -5.65 31.35
N GLN A 121 25.82 -4.73 32.08
CA GLN A 121 27.14 -4.99 32.70
C GLN A 121 27.07 -5.97 33.87
N PHE A 122 25.88 -6.20 34.44
CA PHE A 122 25.66 -7.18 35.50
C PHE A 122 25.32 -8.57 34.97
N LEU A 123 25.14 -8.72 33.65
CA LEU A 123 24.80 -10.00 33.03
C LEU A 123 26.06 -10.81 32.71
N PRO A 124 26.02 -12.14 32.82
CA PRO A 124 27.15 -13.01 32.47
C PRO A 124 27.62 -12.86 31.01
N ASP A 125 28.91 -13.09 30.74
CA ASP A 125 29.48 -12.98 29.38
C ASP A 125 28.83 -13.92 28.34
N ASN A 126 28.25 -15.05 28.78
CA ASN A 126 27.52 -15.97 27.91
C ASN A 126 26.11 -15.48 27.54
N PHE A 127 25.57 -14.47 28.23
CA PHE A 127 24.24 -13.91 27.95
C PHE A 127 24.16 -13.33 26.54
N THR A 128 25.23 -12.65 26.08
CA THR A 128 25.26 -11.94 24.79
C THR A 128 25.80 -12.77 23.63
N LYS A 129 26.10 -14.06 23.82
CA LYS A 129 26.51 -14.93 22.71
C LYS A 129 25.33 -15.11 21.74
N ALA A 130 25.64 -15.29 20.45
CA ALA A 130 24.63 -15.53 19.43
C ALA A 130 23.79 -16.79 19.78
N GLY A 131 22.47 -16.65 19.72
CA GLY A 131 21.52 -17.68 20.16
C GLY A 131 21.45 -17.85 21.68
N GLY A 132 22.09 -16.97 22.45
CA GLY A 132 22.05 -16.93 23.90
C GLY A 132 20.82 -16.21 24.45
N ASP A 133 20.77 -16.09 25.78
CA ASP A 133 19.62 -15.54 26.51
C ASP A 133 19.24 -14.12 26.08
N ASN A 134 20.22 -13.29 25.67
CA ASN A 134 19.97 -11.97 25.12
C ASN A 134 19.06 -12.01 23.88
N ASP A 135 19.29 -12.96 22.97
CA ASP A 135 18.54 -13.04 21.72
C ASP A 135 17.11 -13.50 21.99
N ALA A 136 16.92 -14.43 22.93
CA ALA A 136 15.60 -14.82 23.43
C ALA A 136 14.84 -13.63 24.08
N VAL A 137 15.53 -12.80 24.86
CA VAL A 137 14.95 -11.56 25.42
C VAL A 137 14.58 -10.58 24.30
N ILE A 138 15.42 -10.42 23.27
CA ILE A 138 15.11 -9.55 22.15
C ILE A 138 13.86 -10.02 21.41
N LEU A 139 13.68 -11.33 21.19
CA LEU A 139 12.49 -11.87 20.53
C LEU A 139 11.19 -11.51 21.28
N ASN A 140 11.20 -11.55 22.62
CA ASN A 140 10.05 -11.15 23.44
C ASN A 140 9.65 -9.68 23.23
N VAL A 141 10.57 -8.81 22.83
CA VAL A 141 10.28 -7.40 22.52
C VAL A 141 10.02 -7.20 21.02
N LEU A 142 10.66 -8.00 20.17
CA LEU A 142 10.60 -7.89 18.71
C LEU A 142 9.17 -8.06 18.18
N PHE A 143 8.49 -9.14 18.56
CA PHE A 143 7.15 -9.43 18.05
C PHE A 143 6.09 -8.39 18.42
N PRO A 144 5.94 -7.98 19.70
CA PRO A 144 4.98 -6.92 20.04
C PRO A 144 5.36 -5.58 19.39
N ARG A 145 6.65 -5.26 19.28
CA ARG A 145 7.13 -4.04 18.60
C ARG A 145 6.82 -4.04 17.11
N LEU A 146 7.06 -5.16 16.42
CA LEU A 146 6.76 -5.31 14.99
C LEU A 146 5.25 -5.25 14.72
N SER A 147 4.45 -5.89 15.58
CA SER A 147 2.98 -5.79 15.56
C SER A 147 2.51 -4.34 15.76
N ALA A 148 3.08 -3.61 16.71
CA ALA A 148 2.78 -2.20 16.93
C ALA A 148 3.15 -1.32 15.72
N LYS A 149 4.31 -1.56 15.09
CA LYS A 149 4.73 -0.87 13.86
C LYS A 149 3.79 -1.15 12.69
N ALA A 150 3.36 -2.39 12.50
CA ALA A 150 2.41 -2.77 11.45
C ALA A 150 1.04 -2.08 11.61
N LYS A 151 0.53 -2.03 12.85
CA LYS A 151 -0.68 -1.27 13.20
C LYS A 151 -0.50 0.23 12.96
N LEU A 152 0.65 0.79 13.36
CA LEU A 152 0.97 2.20 13.17
C LEU A 152 1.04 2.56 11.69
N LEU A 153 1.72 1.76 10.87
CA LEU A 153 1.79 1.97 9.43
C LEU A 153 0.39 1.98 8.81
N THR A 154 -0.45 1.02 9.17
CA THR A 154 -1.85 0.95 8.70
C THR A 154 -2.64 2.21 9.07
N LYS A 155 -2.52 2.67 10.32
CA LYS A 155 -3.17 3.89 10.81
C LYS A 155 -2.70 5.13 10.03
N LEU A 156 -1.39 5.33 9.94
CA LEU A 156 -0.82 6.51 9.28
C LEU A 156 -1.12 6.53 7.77
N MET A 157 -1.21 5.37 7.13
CA MET A 157 -1.64 5.27 5.73
C MET A 157 -3.09 5.71 5.53
N ALA A 158 -4.00 5.29 6.42
CA ALA A 158 -5.39 5.72 6.39
C ALA A 158 -5.55 7.22 6.66
N GLU A 159 -4.72 7.79 7.55
CA GLU A 159 -4.67 9.24 7.80
C GLU A 159 -4.08 10.02 6.63
N ARG A 160 -3.10 9.44 5.93
CA ARG A 160 -2.50 10.03 4.72
C ARG A 160 -3.48 10.11 3.55
N PHE A 161 -4.32 9.08 3.40
CA PHE A 161 -5.32 8.99 2.33
C PHE A 161 -6.72 8.82 2.91
N PRO A 162 -7.29 9.87 3.54
CA PRO A 162 -8.57 9.77 4.20
C PRO A 162 -9.70 9.55 3.17
N GLY A 163 -10.68 8.74 3.54
CA GLY A 163 -11.91 8.58 2.76
C GLY A 163 -12.67 9.90 2.61
N VAL A 164 -13.58 9.97 1.65
CA VAL A 164 -14.37 11.17 1.35
C VAL A 164 -15.83 11.01 1.80
N PRO A 165 -16.49 12.09 2.25
CA PRO A 165 -17.91 12.05 2.58
C PRO A 165 -18.76 11.60 1.40
N GLY A 166 -19.69 10.67 1.65
CA GLY A 166 -20.50 10.04 0.59
C GLY A 166 -19.76 8.98 -0.23
N GLY A 167 -18.50 8.66 0.11
CA GLY A 167 -17.72 7.59 -0.52
C GLY A 167 -17.11 7.96 -1.87
N THR A 168 -16.38 7.00 -2.46
CA THR A 168 -15.74 7.12 -3.77
C THR A 168 -16.74 7.52 -4.84
N ARG A 169 -16.26 8.25 -5.85
CA ARG A 169 -17.01 8.77 -6.99
C ARG A 169 -16.22 8.52 -8.27
N ARG A 170 -16.90 8.62 -9.42
CA ARG A 170 -16.30 8.34 -10.73
C ARG A 170 -15.07 9.19 -11.03
N GLU A 171 -15.07 10.45 -10.63
CA GLU A 171 -13.96 11.38 -10.83
C GLU A 171 -12.71 10.99 -10.03
N HIS A 172 -12.85 10.36 -8.87
CA HIS A 172 -11.72 9.83 -8.09
C HIS A 172 -10.97 8.71 -8.82
N VAL A 173 -11.64 8.05 -9.76
CA VAL A 173 -11.12 6.92 -10.54
C VAL A 173 -10.64 7.36 -11.92
N THR A 174 -11.40 8.25 -12.57
CA THR A 174 -11.17 8.61 -13.99
C THR A 174 -10.43 9.92 -14.19
N LYS A 175 -10.26 10.74 -13.14
CA LYS A 175 -9.62 12.06 -13.24
C LYS A 175 -8.49 12.30 -12.24
N SER A 176 -8.33 11.45 -11.23
CA SER A 176 -7.30 11.61 -10.19
C SER A 176 -6.76 10.24 -9.76
N HIS A 177 -5.66 10.24 -9.01
CA HIS A 177 -5.08 9.01 -8.45
C HIS A 177 -5.65 8.62 -7.07
N LYS A 178 -6.72 9.27 -6.59
CA LYS A 178 -7.29 9.05 -5.25
C LYS A 178 -7.74 7.61 -5.02
N ALA A 179 -8.46 7.03 -5.98
CA ALA A 179 -8.96 5.66 -5.81
C ALA A 179 -7.83 4.62 -5.82
N GLU A 180 -6.75 4.87 -6.57
CA GLU A 180 -5.52 4.07 -6.53
C GLU A 180 -4.83 4.15 -5.17
N GLN A 181 -4.75 5.35 -4.59
CA GLN A 181 -4.19 5.57 -3.24
C GLN A 181 -5.01 4.83 -2.16
N TRP A 182 -6.34 4.87 -2.23
CA TRP A 182 -7.19 4.11 -1.29
C TRP A 182 -7.05 2.60 -1.46
N ALA A 183 -6.96 2.10 -2.70
CA ALA A 183 -6.72 0.68 -2.96
C ALA A 183 -5.35 0.24 -2.41
N HIS A 184 -4.32 1.07 -2.59
CA HIS A 184 -2.99 0.84 -2.07
C HIS A 184 -2.96 0.83 -0.53
N SER A 185 -3.64 1.79 0.11
CA SER A 185 -3.81 1.82 1.57
C SER A 185 -4.54 0.57 2.09
N ALA A 186 -5.59 0.11 1.40
CA ALA A 186 -6.31 -1.10 1.77
C ALA A 186 -5.45 -2.36 1.62
N ARG A 187 -4.60 -2.43 0.58
CA ARG A 187 -3.62 -3.51 0.40
C ARG A 187 -2.61 -3.55 1.54
N ILE A 188 -2.01 -2.41 1.93
CA ILE A 188 -1.09 -2.33 3.07
C ILE A 188 -1.80 -2.80 4.35
N ALA A 189 -3.04 -2.35 4.60
CA ALA A 189 -3.81 -2.77 5.76
C ALA A 189 -4.01 -4.30 5.80
N HIS A 190 -4.28 -4.92 4.66
CA HIS A 190 -4.40 -6.37 4.54
C HIS A 190 -3.08 -7.08 4.87
N ILE A 191 -1.98 -6.71 4.23
CA ILE A 191 -0.65 -7.32 4.46
C ILE A 191 -0.21 -7.12 5.93
N MET A 192 -0.38 -5.93 6.48
CA MET A 192 -0.05 -5.63 7.88
C MET A 192 -0.91 -6.39 8.87
N SER A 193 -2.18 -6.65 8.56
CA SER A 193 -3.02 -7.49 9.43
C SER A 193 -2.52 -8.94 9.50
N ALA A 194 -1.96 -9.47 8.42
CA ALA A 194 -1.30 -10.78 8.41
C ALA A 194 -0.01 -10.77 9.24
N LEU A 195 0.79 -9.71 9.15
CA LEU A 195 1.98 -9.53 9.98
C LEU A 195 1.63 -9.46 11.47
N VAL A 196 0.58 -8.71 11.82
CA VAL A 196 0.07 -8.61 13.20
C VAL A 196 -0.36 -9.97 13.72
N ALA A 197 -1.06 -10.76 12.91
CA ALA A 197 -1.53 -12.08 13.30
C ALA A 197 -0.38 -13.06 13.60
N VAL A 198 0.61 -13.15 12.71
CA VAL A 198 1.76 -14.04 12.92
C VAL A 198 2.64 -13.58 14.09
N CYS A 199 2.82 -12.28 14.29
CA CYS A 199 3.51 -11.74 15.47
C CYS A 199 2.77 -12.08 16.77
N GLY A 200 1.43 -12.00 16.77
CA GLY A 200 0.61 -12.38 17.94
C GLY A 200 0.71 -13.87 18.27
N GLN A 201 0.86 -14.74 17.28
CA GLN A 201 1.12 -16.16 17.51
C GLN A 201 2.47 -16.38 18.17
N PHE A 202 3.53 -15.71 17.71
CA PHE A 202 4.84 -15.77 18.37
C PHE A 202 4.78 -15.24 19.80
N GLU A 203 4.18 -14.06 20.02
CA GLU A 203 4.05 -13.45 21.34
C GLU A 203 3.35 -14.40 22.33
N SER A 204 2.25 -15.01 21.91
CA SER A 204 1.56 -16.00 22.73
C SER A 204 2.35 -17.31 22.91
N ALA A 205 3.10 -17.73 21.89
CA ALA A 205 3.90 -18.96 21.94
C ALA A 205 5.08 -18.86 22.90
N LEU A 206 5.77 -17.71 22.91
CA LEU A 206 6.95 -17.49 23.73
C LEU A 206 6.67 -17.65 25.23
N GLY A 207 5.43 -17.49 25.68
CA GLY A 207 5.03 -17.74 27.07
C GLY A 207 4.98 -19.23 27.46
N ASN A 208 4.87 -20.15 26.50
CA ASN A 208 4.69 -21.59 26.73
C ASN A 208 5.69 -22.47 25.99
N ILE A 209 6.66 -21.87 25.29
CA ILE A 209 7.62 -22.58 24.46
C ILE A 209 8.67 -23.30 25.32
N SER A 210 9.17 -24.44 24.85
CA SER A 210 10.28 -25.12 25.53
C SER A 210 11.57 -24.30 25.43
N LEU A 211 12.50 -24.49 26.38
CA LEU A 211 13.80 -23.80 26.34
C LEU A 211 14.62 -24.20 25.09
N GLU A 212 14.50 -25.45 24.63
CA GLU A 212 15.18 -25.92 23.43
C GLU A 212 14.66 -25.21 22.18
N ASP A 213 13.33 -25.16 22.02
CA ASP A 213 12.69 -24.49 20.89
C ASP A 213 12.94 -22.97 20.92
N LEU A 214 12.93 -22.37 22.11
CA LEU A 214 13.29 -20.95 22.30
C LEU A 214 14.73 -20.67 21.89
N SER A 215 15.67 -21.53 22.25
CA SER A 215 17.08 -21.38 21.85
C SER A 215 17.24 -21.49 20.33
N ARG A 216 16.52 -22.41 19.67
CA ARG A 216 16.51 -22.49 18.20
C ARG A 216 15.93 -21.22 17.55
N LEU A 217 14.83 -20.70 18.07
CA LEU A 217 14.26 -19.43 17.61
C LEU A 217 15.23 -18.26 17.83
N ALA A 218 15.90 -18.22 18.98
CA ALA A 218 16.86 -17.17 19.32
C ALA A 218 18.02 -17.09 18.32
N GLN A 219 18.44 -18.21 17.73
CA GLN A 219 19.46 -18.23 16.67
C GLN A 219 19.03 -17.47 15.41
N LEU A 220 17.73 -17.31 15.16
CA LEU A 220 17.16 -16.58 14.03
C LEU A 220 16.96 -15.08 14.30
N GLN A 221 17.32 -14.60 15.50
CA GLN A 221 17.11 -13.22 15.92
C GLN A 221 17.74 -12.17 14.96
N PRO A 222 18.97 -12.36 14.42
CA PRO A 222 19.56 -11.41 13.49
C PRO A 222 18.74 -11.28 12.20
N GLU A 223 18.28 -12.40 11.64
CA GLU A 223 17.44 -12.44 10.44
C GLU A 223 16.08 -11.79 10.70
N MET A 224 15.43 -12.09 11.82
CA MET A 224 14.15 -11.46 12.18
C MET A 224 14.29 -9.94 12.37
N THR A 225 15.41 -9.48 12.91
CA THR A 225 15.73 -8.04 13.02
C THR A 225 15.89 -7.40 11.64
N SER A 226 16.46 -8.12 10.67
CA SER A 226 16.53 -7.61 9.29
C SER A 226 15.14 -7.44 8.66
N GLN A 227 14.19 -8.32 8.99
CA GLN A 227 12.79 -8.19 8.52
C GLN A 227 12.09 -6.99 9.14
N GLU A 228 12.31 -6.70 10.44
CA GLU A 228 11.79 -5.48 11.06
C GLU A 228 12.30 -4.22 10.36
N ARG A 229 13.57 -4.18 9.92
CA ARG A 229 14.14 -3.05 9.19
C ARG A 229 13.48 -2.80 7.84
N VAL A 230 12.94 -3.84 7.20
CA VAL A 230 12.16 -3.68 5.95
C VAL A 230 10.90 -2.86 6.24
N ILE A 231 10.19 -3.14 7.35
CA ILE A 231 9.00 -2.38 7.76
C ILE A 231 9.38 -0.95 8.17
N ASP A 232 10.52 -0.77 8.84
CA ASP A 232 11.05 0.58 9.13
C ASP A 232 11.30 1.39 7.86
N GLY A 233 11.75 0.74 6.78
CA GLY A 233 11.89 1.36 5.47
C GLY A 233 10.57 1.91 4.91
N TYR A 234 9.46 1.20 5.07
CA TYR A 234 8.14 1.68 4.64
C TYR A 234 7.62 2.84 5.50
N LEU A 235 7.86 2.80 6.82
CA LEU A 235 7.56 3.93 7.70
C LEU A 235 8.37 5.18 7.32
N GLU A 236 9.63 4.99 6.91
CA GLU A 236 10.48 6.07 6.44
C GLU A 236 10.02 6.63 5.10
N LEU A 237 9.58 5.79 4.16
CA LEU A 237 8.94 6.25 2.92
C LEU A 237 7.68 7.07 3.21
N LEU A 238 6.85 6.62 4.15
CA LEU A 238 5.66 7.37 4.56
C LEU A 238 6.03 8.73 5.18
N ARG A 239 7.04 8.76 6.05
CA ARG A 239 7.57 10.00 6.65
C ARG A 239 8.04 11.00 5.59
N GLN A 240 8.64 10.52 4.50
CA GLN A 240 9.10 11.33 3.38
C GLN A 240 7.98 11.67 2.37
N ALA A 241 6.74 11.24 2.62
CA ALA A 241 5.62 11.33 1.67
C ALA A 241 5.88 10.64 0.32
N ARG A 242 6.67 9.56 0.34
CA ARG A 242 7.09 8.74 -0.83
C ARG A 242 6.49 7.33 -0.82
N LEU A 243 5.66 6.98 0.16
CA LEU A 243 4.88 5.75 0.15
C LEU A 243 3.55 6.04 -0.57
N ASP A 244 3.52 5.74 -1.87
CA ASP A 244 2.41 6.02 -2.77
C ASP A 244 1.94 4.76 -3.53
N ALA A 245 0.93 4.93 -4.39
CA ALA A 245 0.31 3.80 -5.11
C ALA A 245 1.27 3.05 -6.05
N GLU A 246 2.38 3.66 -6.46
CA GLU A 246 3.39 3.07 -7.34
C GLU A 246 4.47 2.29 -6.57
N THR A 247 4.55 2.50 -5.25
CA THR A 247 5.55 1.85 -4.40
C THR A 247 5.32 0.34 -4.33
N SER A 248 6.33 -0.46 -4.66
CA SER A 248 6.23 -1.92 -4.57
C SER A 248 6.06 -2.41 -3.12
N LEU A 249 5.11 -3.31 -2.91
CA LEU A 249 4.83 -3.96 -1.63
C LEU A 249 5.38 -5.40 -1.53
N GLU A 250 6.10 -5.88 -2.54
CA GLU A 250 6.61 -7.26 -2.56
C GLU A 250 7.48 -7.62 -1.35
N ASN A 251 8.32 -6.68 -0.90
CA ASN A 251 9.17 -6.91 0.27
C ASN A 251 8.35 -6.96 1.57
N MET A 252 7.21 -6.27 1.61
CA MET A 252 6.26 -6.35 2.72
C MET A 252 5.60 -7.74 2.78
N ASP A 253 5.16 -8.27 1.63
CA ASP A 253 4.64 -9.64 1.51
C ASP A 253 5.71 -10.68 1.92
N LYS A 254 6.97 -10.51 1.47
CA LYS A 254 8.09 -11.40 1.85
C LYS A 254 8.34 -11.44 3.36
N VAL A 255 8.21 -10.31 4.06
CA VAL A 255 8.32 -10.26 5.53
C VAL A 255 7.25 -11.14 6.18
N VAL A 256 6.00 -11.04 5.72
CA VAL A 256 4.89 -11.88 6.24
C VAL A 256 5.18 -13.36 6.00
N THR A 257 5.52 -13.73 4.76
CA THR A 257 5.86 -15.11 4.39
C THR A 257 7.02 -15.66 5.22
N TYR A 258 8.06 -14.86 5.44
CA TYR A 258 9.19 -15.26 6.29
C TYR A 258 8.72 -15.65 7.70
N PHE A 259 7.95 -14.78 8.38
CA PHE A 259 7.49 -15.08 9.73
C PHE A 259 6.51 -16.26 9.78
N GLN A 260 5.65 -16.42 8.78
CA GLN A 260 4.76 -17.57 8.67
C GLN A 260 5.54 -18.89 8.53
N ASN A 261 6.60 -18.89 7.71
CA ASN A 261 7.46 -20.06 7.53
C ASN A 261 8.27 -20.37 8.79
N VAL A 262 8.80 -19.35 9.48
CA VAL A 262 9.51 -19.58 10.74
C VAL A 262 8.56 -20.12 11.81
N LEU A 263 7.33 -19.60 11.89
CA LEU A 263 6.32 -20.08 12.83
C LEU A 263 5.98 -21.55 12.57
N SER A 264 5.70 -21.93 11.31
CA SER A 264 5.28 -23.30 10.97
C SER A 264 6.35 -24.36 11.25
N VAL A 265 7.62 -23.98 11.18
CA VAL A 265 8.75 -24.89 11.43
C VAL A 265 9.12 -24.97 12.92
N ASN A 266 9.02 -23.86 13.65
CA ASN A 266 9.63 -23.75 14.99
C ASN A 266 8.64 -23.68 16.14
N VAL A 267 7.34 -23.47 15.87
CA VAL A 267 6.32 -23.29 16.91
C VAL A 267 5.19 -24.29 16.71
N SER A 268 4.94 -25.10 17.75
CA SER A 268 3.82 -26.06 17.74
C SER A 268 2.47 -25.33 17.77
N ALA A 269 1.46 -25.91 17.13
CA ALA A 269 0.09 -25.40 17.14
C ALA A 269 -0.51 -25.32 18.55
N ASP A 270 -0.05 -26.16 19.48
CA ASP A 270 -0.48 -26.14 20.88
C ASP A 270 0.20 -25.05 21.73
N SER A 271 1.21 -24.35 21.18
CA SER A 271 2.00 -23.38 21.95
C SER A 271 1.39 -21.98 21.99
N TYR A 272 0.53 -21.61 21.04
CA TYR A 272 -0.07 -20.27 20.96
C TYR A 272 -1.58 -20.26 21.24
N ASN A 273 -2.10 -19.08 21.59
CA ASN A 273 -3.51 -18.86 21.83
C ASN A 273 -4.31 -18.90 20.52
N THR A 274 -4.91 -20.06 20.24
CA THR A 274 -5.74 -20.30 19.07
C THR A 274 -6.92 -19.32 18.95
N CYS A 275 -7.55 -18.92 20.06
CA CYS A 275 -8.66 -17.96 20.01
C CYS A 275 -8.19 -16.59 19.51
N ALA A 276 -7.07 -16.09 20.06
CA ALA A 276 -6.48 -14.82 19.61
C ALA A 276 -6.02 -14.88 18.15
N TRP A 277 -5.49 -16.04 17.72
CA TRP A 277 -5.15 -16.27 16.32
C TRP A 277 -6.38 -16.22 15.42
N VAL A 278 -7.45 -16.96 15.73
CA VAL A 278 -8.69 -16.98 14.94
C VAL A 278 -9.34 -15.59 14.89
N GLN A 279 -9.29 -14.81 15.99
CA GLN A 279 -9.74 -13.42 15.97
C GLN A 279 -8.94 -12.59 14.96
N SER A 280 -7.63 -12.79 14.91
CA SER A 280 -6.74 -12.11 13.96
C SER A 280 -6.97 -12.58 12.51
N VAL A 281 -7.37 -13.84 12.30
CA VAL A 281 -7.80 -14.36 10.99
C VAL A 281 -9.06 -13.63 10.51
N TYR A 282 -10.07 -13.45 11.36
CA TYR A 282 -11.26 -12.67 10.97
C TYR A 282 -10.91 -11.23 10.65
N GLN A 283 -9.98 -10.60 11.38
CA GLN A 283 -9.50 -9.26 11.05
C GLN A 283 -8.77 -9.21 9.70
N GLN A 284 -7.98 -10.24 9.36
CA GLN A 284 -7.35 -10.38 8.04
C GLN A 284 -8.38 -10.54 6.92
N ILE A 285 -9.41 -11.35 7.15
CA ILE A 285 -10.52 -11.51 6.19
C ILE A 285 -11.22 -10.17 5.97
N MET A 286 -11.51 -9.41 7.03
CA MET A 286 -12.16 -8.10 6.92
C MET A 286 -11.35 -7.07 6.13
N THR A 287 -10.04 -7.01 6.36
CA THR A 287 -9.16 -6.10 5.59
C THR A 287 -9.01 -6.54 4.14
N GLY A 288 -8.94 -7.85 3.87
CA GLY A 288 -8.93 -8.40 2.51
C GLY A 288 -10.22 -8.13 1.75
N ILE A 289 -11.39 -8.32 2.39
CA ILE A 289 -12.70 -7.94 1.82
C ILE A 289 -12.77 -6.44 1.54
N THR A 290 -12.25 -5.60 2.44
CA THR A 290 -12.18 -4.15 2.21
C THR A 290 -11.35 -3.83 0.97
N TRP A 291 -10.19 -4.46 0.81
CA TRP A 291 -9.36 -4.30 -0.39
C TRP A 291 -10.07 -4.75 -1.67
N CYS A 292 -10.79 -5.88 -1.64
CA CYS A 292 -11.65 -6.31 -2.74
C CYS A 292 -12.72 -5.26 -3.06
N LYS A 293 -13.46 -4.77 -2.05
CA LYS A 293 -14.55 -3.80 -2.24
C LYS A 293 -14.08 -2.49 -2.86
N VAL A 294 -12.92 -1.97 -2.43
CA VAL A 294 -12.34 -0.75 -3.02
C VAL A 294 -12.06 -0.97 -4.51
N ASN A 295 -11.48 -2.12 -4.90
CA ASN A 295 -11.23 -2.41 -6.30
C ASN A 295 -12.50 -2.70 -7.10
N MET A 296 -13.49 -3.40 -6.53
CA MET A 296 -14.80 -3.58 -7.18
C MET A 296 -15.49 -2.24 -7.46
N GLN A 297 -15.39 -1.29 -6.51
CA GLN A 297 -15.90 0.05 -6.70
C GLN A 297 -15.13 0.81 -7.78
N ARG A 298 -13.81 0.61 -7.92
CA ARG A 298 -13.03 1.17 -9.03
C ARG A 298 -13.48 0.61 -10.37
N LEU A 299 -13.64 -0.72 -10.47
CA LEU A 299 -14.11 -1.41 -11.68
C LEU A 299 -15.47 -0.89 -12.13
N SER A 300 -16.41 -0.67 -11.19
CA SER A 300 -17.74 -0.14 -11.53
C SER A 300 -17.68 1.26 -12.16
N TYR A 301 -16.71 2.10 -11.76
CA TYR A 301 -16.55 3.45 -12.30
C TYR A 301 -15.82 3.53 -13.63
N TYR A 302 -15.13 2.46 -14.04
CA TYR A 302 -14.53 2.35 -15.37
C TYR A 302 -15.57 2.07 -16.48
N LEU A 303 -16.76 1.57 -16.13
CA LEU A 303 -17.87 1.40 -17.06
C LEU A 303 -18.43 2.77 -17.50
N LYS A 304 -18.71 2.96 -18.80
CA LYS A 304 -19.33 4.19 -19.30
C LYS A 304 -20.73 4.41 -18.71
N PRO A 305 -21.14 5.67 -18.47
CA PRO A 305 -22.54 5.97 -18.15
C PRO A 305 -23.46 5.40 -19.24
N GLY A 306 -24.49 4.65 -18.86
CA GLY A 306 -25.40 3.97 -19.79
C GLY A 306 -25.01 2.53 -20.19
N GLN A 307 -23.87 2.01 -19.73
CA GLN A 307 -23.52 0.58 -19.83
C GLN A 307 -23.76 -0.16 -18.50
N GLU A 308 -24.77 0.26 -17.74
CA GLU A 308 -25.05 -0.26 -16.39
C GLU A 308 -25.77 -1.62 -16.40
N GLU A 309 -26.19 -2.07 -17.58
CA GLU A 309 -26.93 -3.33 -17.84
C GLU A 309 -26.10 -4.34 -18.66
N CYS A 310 -24.77 -4.24 -18.69
CA CYS A 310 -23.93 -5.24 -19.35
C CYS A 310 -23.56 -6.41 -18.41
N ASP A 311 -23.16 -7.54 -18.98
CA ASP A 311 -22.72 -8.74 -18.22
C ASP A 311 -21.64 -8.42 -17.18
N PHE A 312 -20.74 -7.48 -17.48
CA PHE A 312 -19.72 -7.05 -16.53
C PHE A 312 -20.30 -6.24 -15.35
N ALA A 313 -21.30 -5.38 -15.60
CA ALA A 313 -22.00 -4.67 -14.53
C ALA A 313 -22.75 -5.64 -13.61
N ASP A 314 -23.34 -6.69 -14.18
CA ASP A 314 -23.99 -7.78 -13.43
C ASP A 314 -22.98 -8.60 -12.62
N PHE A 315 -21.82 -8.90 -13.20
CA PHE A 315 -20.70 -9.51 -12.49
C PHE A 315 -20.26 -8.66 -11.30
N VAL A 316 -20.04 -7.35 -11.50
CA VAL A 316 -19.62 -6.41 -10.45
C VAL A 316 -20.62 -6.36 -9.30
N ARG A 317 -21.92 -6.32 -9.62
CA ARG A 317 -23.00 -6.31 -8.62
C ARG A 317 -23.07 -7.62 -7.86
N THR A 318 -23.03 -8.75 -8.57
CA THR A 318 -23.07 -10.10 -7.98
C THR A 318 -21.89 -10.31 -7.03
N PHE A 319 -20.68 -10.01 -7.49
CA PHE A 319 -19.47 -10.14 -6.70
C PHE A 319 -19.49 -9.20 -5.48
N GLY A 320 -19.97 -7.97 -5.64
CA GLY A 320 -20.17 -7.03 -4.53
C GLY A 320 -21.11 -7.55 -3.45
N ASN A 321 -22.21 -8.20 -3.85
CA ASN A 321 -23.16 -8.84 -2.93
C ASN A 321 -22.51 -10.02 -2.19
N GLU A 322 -21.74 -10.86 -2.88
CA GLU A 322 -21.00 -11.96 -2.24
C GLU A 322 -19.98 -11.44 -1.22
N LEU A 323 -19.21 -10.39 -1.56
CA LEU A 323 -18.29 -9.75 -0.60
C LEU A 323 -19.02 -9.21 0.64
N ALA A 324 -20.22 -8.64 0.47
CA ALA A 324 -21.03 -8.16 1.60
C ALA A 324 -21.51 -9.33 2.47
N GLN A 325 -21.90 -10.46 1.88
CA GLN A 325 -22.25 -11.67 2.64
C GLN A 325 -21.03 -12.21 3.41
N CYS A 326 -19.87 -12.33 2.75
CA CYS A 326 -18.62 -12.74 3.40
C CYS A 326 -18.24 -11.83 4.57
N GLU A 327 -18.44 -10.51 4.42
CA GLU A 327 -18.19 -9.55 5.49
C GLU A 327 -19.09 -9.79 6.70
N GLN A 328 -20.39 -9.98 6.46
CA GLN A 328 -21.34 -10.28 7.55
C GLN A 328 -21.00 -11.59 8.25
N LEU A 329 -20.58 -12.61 7.50
CA LEU A 329 -20.11 -13.88 8.07
C LEU A 329 -18.84 -13.69 8.88
N ALA A 330 -17.87 -12.92 8.40
CA ALA A 330 -16.64 -12.63 9.13
C ALA A 330 -16.89 -11.86 10.43
N ILE A 331 -17.79 -10.87 10.41
CA ILE A 331 -18.20 -10.12 11.62
C ILE A 331 -18.86 -11.06 12.63
N LYS A 332 -19.81 -11.90 12.19
CA LYS A 332 -20.51 -12.86 13.07
C LYS A 332 -19.54 -13.90 13.62
N GLY A 333 -18.68 -14.45 12.77
CA GLY A 333 -17.65 -15.43 13.14
C GLY A 333 -16.65 -14.88 14.15
N GLY A 334 -16.15 -13.66 13.94
CA GLY A 334 -15.27 -12.98 14.89
C GLY A 334 -15.92 -12.76 16.26
N LYS A 335 -17.20 -12.40 16.30
CA LYS A 335 -17.94 -12.27 17.58
C LYS A 335 -18.21 -13.61 18.27
N ALA A 336 -18.17 -14.72 17.53
CA ALA A 336 -18.42 -16.06 18.05
C ALA A 336 -17.13 -16.74 18.57
N VAL A 337 -15.95 -16.13 18.39
CA VAL A 337 -14.69 -16.67 18.91
C VAL A 337 -14.73 -16.70 20.44
N PRO A 338 -14.50 -17.86 21.09
CA PRO A 338 -14.51 -17.95 22.54
C PRO A 338 -13.42 -17.10 23.19
N THR A 339 -13.75 -16.35 24.24
CA THR A 339 -12.78 -15.53 24.98
C THR A 339 -12.08 -16.31 26.11
N ASP A 340 -12.79 -17.23 26.77
CA ASP A 340 -12.33 -17.88 28.02
C ASP A 340 -12.06 -19.40 27.89
N LYS A 341 -12.18 -19.97 26.69
CA LYS A 341 -12.00 -21.41 26.44
C LYS A 341 -10.81 -21.66 25.52
N GLN A 342 -10.07 -22.74 25.75
CA GLN A 342 -9.08 -23.22 24.78
C GLN A 342 -9.80 -23.76 23.54
N LEU A 343 -9.70 -23.03 22.43
CA LEU A 343 -10.11 -23.52 21.11
C LEU A 343 -9.03 -24.45 20.56
N LYS A 344 -9.41 -25.67 20.22
CA LYS A 344 -8.57 -26.60 19.46
C LYS A 344 -9.16 -26.76 18.08
N LEU A 345 -8.38 -26.41 17.06
CA LEU A 345 -8.77 -26.58 15.67
C LEU A 345 -8.31 -27.95 15.19
N THR A 346 -9.14 -28.57 14.36
CA THR A 346 -8.72 -29.76 13.62
C THR A 346 -7.72 -29.34 12.54
N PRO A 347 -6.81 -30.24 12.09
CA PRO A 347 -5.92 -29.96 10.97
C PRO A 347 -6.68 -29.45 9.74
N GLN A 348 -7.81 -30.09 9.41
CA GLN A 348 -8.68 -29.66 8.31
C GLN A 348 -9.16 -28.22 8.47
N ALA A 349 -9.62 -27.82 9.67
CA ALA A 349 -10.09 -26.46 9.88
C ALA A 349 -8.95 -25.42 9.74
N SER A 350 -7.75 -25.77 10.19
CA SER A 350 -6.56 -24.93 9.99
C SER A 350 -6.20 -24.80 8.51
N ASP A 351 -6.25 -25.89 7.75
CA ASP A 351 -5.97 -25.90 6.31
C ASP A 351 -7.02 -25.12 5.52
N ASP A 352 -8.30 -25.23 5.90
CA ASP A 352 -9.41 -24.48 5.29
C ASP A 352 -9.25 -22.98 5.55
N ILE A 353 -8.85 -22.58 6.76
CA ILE A 353 -8.56 -21.18 7.11
C ILE A 353 -7.41 -20.63 6.24
N GLN A 354 -6.30 -21.36 6.16
CA GLN A 354 -5.15 -20.95 5.35
C GLN A 354 -5.51 -20.84 3.87
N SER A 355 -6.30 -21.80 3.37
CA SER A 355 -6.81 -21.80 2.00
C SER A 355 -7.71 -20.60 1.74
N ALA A 356 -8.61 -20.26 2.67
CA ALA A 356 -9.49 -19.10 2.56
C ALA A 356 -8.69 -17.77 2.51
N LEU A 357 -7.68 -17.61 3.38
CA LEU A 357 -6.81 -16.43 3.37
C LEU A 357 -6.04 -16.31 2.05
N LEU A 358 -5.49 -17.42 1.54
CA LEU A 358 -4.77 -17.45 0.28
C LEU A 358 -5.68 -17.10 -0.91
N LEU A 359 -6.89 -17.67 -0.96
CA LEU A 359 -7.86 -17.39 -2.00
C LEU A 359 -8.30 -15.92 -1.97
N LEU A 360 -8.59 -15.37 -0.79
CA LEU A 360 -8.95 -13.97 -0.65
C LEU A 360 -7.83 -13.04 -1.12
N HIS A 361 -6.58 -13.32 -0.74
CA HIS A 361 -5.43 -12.55 -1.20
C HIS A 361 -5.29 -12.61 -2.72
N LYS A 362 -5.39 -13.80 -3.33
CA LYS A 362 -5.33 -13.98 -4.79
C LYS A 362 -6.43 -13.19 -5.51
N ILE A 363 -7.67 -13.31 -5.05
CA ILE A 363 -8.82 -12.58 -5.59
C ILE A 363 -8.57 -11.08 -5.52
N ALA A 364 -8.15 -10.56 -4.36
CA ALA A 364 -7.91 -9.14 -4.17
C ALA A 364 -6.77 -8.61 -5.07
N SER A 365 -5.69 -9.39 -5.23
CA SER A 365 -4.59 -9.08 -6.15
C SER A 365 -5.06 -9.03 -7.61
N ILE A 366 -5.84 -10.02 -8.07
CA ILE A 366 -6.40 -10.03 -9.44
C ILE A 366 -7.27 -8.80 -9.66
N LEU A 367 -8.16 -8.46 -8.73
CA LEU A 367 -9.00 -7.26 -8.85
C LEU A 367 -8.16 -5.97 -8.92
N ASN A 368 -7.11 -5.89 -8.12
CA ASN A 368 -6.19 -4.74 -8.11
C ASN A 368 -5.41 -4.61 -9.43
N GLU A 369 -4.89 -5.71 -9.97
CA GLU A 369 -4.20 -5.76 -11.26
C GLU A 369 -5.12 -5.39 -12.42
N THR A 370 -6.34 -5.95 -12.45
CA THR A 370 -7.37 -5.59 -13.44
C THR A 370 -7.69 -4.10 -13.38
N CYS A 371 -7.78 -3.51 -12.19
CA CYS A 371 -7.96 -2.06 -12.06
C CYS A 371 -6.79 -1.24 -12.59
N GLY A 372 -5.55 -1.75 -12.46
CA GLY A 372 -4.35 -1.14 -13.02
C GLY A 372 -4.36 -1.14 -14.54
N ILE A 373 -4.73 -2.27 -15.15
CA ILE A 373 -4.87 -2.39 -16.62
C ILE A 373 -5.94 -1.43 -17.14
N ALA A 374 -7.10 -1.38 -16.48
CA ALA A 374 -8.19 -0.47 -16.86
C ALA A 374 -7.81 1.02 -16.74
N SER A 375 -7.04 1.38 -15.70
CA SER A 375 -6.51 2.75 -15.52
C SER A 375 -5.64 3.17 -16.72
N VAL A 376 -4.74 2.29 -17.16
CA VAL A 376 -3.86 2.54 -18.32
C VAL A 376 -4.67 2.73 -19.61
N GLN A 377 -5.70 1.91 -19.85
CA GLN A 377 -6.53 2.01 -21.06
C GLN A 377 -7.27 3.36 -21.14
N ILE A 378 -7.85 3.82 -20.03
CA ILE A 378 -8.58 5.09 -19.98
C ILE A 378 -7.64 6.29 -20.19
N ASN A 379 -6.42 6.21 -19.65
CA ASN A 379 -5.41 7.26 -19.84
C ASN A 379 -4.89 7.35 -21.28
N ILE A 380 -4.90 6.24 -22.03
CA ILE A 380 -4.48 6.21 -23.45
C ILE A 380 -5.59 6.73 -24.36
N ASN A 381 -6.86 6.36 -24.10
CA ASN A 381 -8.02 6.76 -24.89
C ASN A 381 -9.04 7.57 -24.04
N PRO A 382 -8.78 8.86 -23.75
CA PRO A 382 -9.70 9.70 -23.00
C PRO A 382 -10.97 9.96 -23.82
N GLY A 383 -11.95 9.06 -23.71
CA GLY A 383 -13.19 9.02 -24.49
C GLY A 383 -13.74 7.60 -24.72
N GLU A 384 -12.90 6.57 -24.54
CA GLU A 384 -13.28 5.16 -24.64
C GLU A 384 -13.37 4.51 -23.25
N SER A 385 -14.26 3.51 -23.13
CA SER A 385 -14.36 2.67 -21.93
C SER A 385 -13.15 1.75 -21.90
N ALA A 386 -12.70 1.35 -20.71
CA ALA A 386 -11.83 0.19 -20.62
C ALA A 386 -12.56 -1.00 -21.28
N SER A 387 -11.90 -1.67 -22.25
CA SER A 387 -12.43 -2.88 -22.86
C SER A 387 -12.14 -4.02 -21.90
N PHE A 388 -13.16 -4.44 -21.15
CA PHE A 388 -13.10 -5.60 -20.27
C PHE A 388 -13.34 -6.88 -21.04
#